data_AF-A0A6P0IZE2-F1
#
_entry.id   AF-A0A6P0IZE2-F1
#
_cell.length_a   1.000
_cell.length_b   1.000
_cell.length_c   1.000
_cell.angle_alpha   90.00
_cell.angle_beta   90.00
_cell.angle_gamma   90.00
#
_symmetry.space_group_name_H-M   'P 1'
#
loop_
_entity.id
_entity.type
_entity.pdbx_description
1 polymer ?
#
loop_
_entity_poly.entity_id
_entity_poly.type
_entity_poly.pdbx_seq_one_letter_code
_entity_poly.pdbx_strand_id
1 'polypeptide(L)'
;GLRGILFAPFLHGGFSHLISNTIPFLVLGWFVMLQETSDFFVVTSITMVVGGLGVWLLGAPNSVHIGASVLIFGYLGFLLFRGFFERNLPSIFLSILVGFLYGGLVWGVLPSQPHVSWQGHLFGFIGGILAARLLARRKLSS
;
A
#
# COMPACT_ATOMS: atom_id res chain seq x y z
N GLY A 1 18.07 -8.30 -4.14
CA GLY A 1 18.74 -7.19 -4.85
C GLY A 1 17.74 -6.31 -5.58
N LEU A 2 18.16 -5.24 -6.26
CA LEU A 2 17.31 -4.20 -6.87
C LEU A 2 16.15 -4.72 -7.75
N ARG A 3 16.32 -5.84 -8.43
CA ARG A 3 15.23 -6.51 -9.20
C ARG A 3 14.00 -6.83 -8.33
N GLY A 4 14.21 -7.11 -7.05
CA GLY A 4 13.14 -7.37 -6.09
C GLY A 4 12.17 -6.20 -5.91
N ILE A 5 12.60 -4.96 -6.17
CA ILE A 5 11.72 -3.78 -6.11
C ILE A 5 10.57 -3.90 -7.12
N LEU A 6 10.86 -4.41 -8.31
CA LEU A 6 9.88 -4.52 -9.39
C LEU A 6 9.09 -5.82 -9.35
N PHE A 7 9.75 -6.93 -9.05
CA PHE A 7 9.15 -8.26 -9.22
C PHE A 7 8.58 -8.86 -7.93
N ALA A 8 9.00 -8.40 -6.74
CA ALA A 8 8.54 -8.99 -5.48
C ALA A 8 7.00 -8.98 -5.31
N PRO A 9 6.24 -7.95 -5.74
CA PRO A 9 4.78 -7.97 -5.59
C PRO A 9 4.08 -9.12 -6.32
N PHE A 10 4.71 -9.70 -7.33
CA PHE A 10 4.14 -10.78 -8.15
C PHE A 10 4.53 -12.17 -7.65
N LEU A 11 5.52 -12.27 -6.77
CA LEU A 11 6.01 -13.53 -6.23
C LEU A 11 5.28 -13.86 -4.93
N HIS A 12 4.84 -15.12 -4.75
CA HIS A 12 4.16 -15.55 -3.53
C HIS A 12 4.76 -16.85 -3.00
N GLY A 13 4.89 -16.96 -1.67
CA GLY A 13 5.48 -18.12 -1.00
C GLY A 13 4.60 -19.38 -0.93
N GLY A 14 3.41 -19.34 -1.53
CA GLY A 14 2.45 -20.44 -1.53
C GLY A 14 1.03 -19.97 -1.88
N PHE A 15 0.11 -20.92 -2.09
CA PHE A 15 -1.26 -20.62 -2.49
C PHE A 15 -2.07 -19.89 -1.41
N SER A 16 -1.89 -20.25 -0.13
CA SER A 16 -2.53 -19.56 0.99
C SER A 16 -2.11 -18.09 1.06
N HIS A 17 -0.81 -17.82 0.85
CA HIS A 17 -0.27 -16.47 0.80
C HIS A 17 -0.80 -15.67 -0.41
N LEU A 18 -0.94 -16.31 -1.58
CA LEU A 18 -1.55 -15.66 -2.74
C LEU A 18 -3.00 -15.24 -2.46
N ILE A 19 -3.84 -16.18 -2.00
CA ILE A 19 -5.27 -15.91 -1.78
C ILE A 19 -5.49 -14.86 -0.68
N SER A 20 -4.69 -14.88 0.39
CA SER A 20 -4.80 -13.87 1.44
C SER A 20 -4.45 -12.45 0.97
N ASN A 21 -3.66 -12.33 -0.10
CA ASN A 21 -3.35 -11.04 -0.72
C ASN A 21 -4.39 -10.64 -1.78
N THR A 22 -4.97 -11.60 -2.51
CA THR A 22 -5.87 -11.30 -3.64
C THR A 22 -7.07 -10.45 -3.23
N ILE A 23 -7.80 -10.83 -2.16
CA ILE A 23 -9.00 -10.11 -1.74
C ILE A 23 -8.71 -8.66 -1.35
N PRO A 24 -7.83 -8.38 -0.37
CA PRO A 24 -7.52 -7.00 0.01
C PRO A 24 -6.89 -6.20 -1.14
N PHE A 25 -6.07 -6.83 -1.99
CA PHE A 25 -5.49 -6.15 -3.16
C PHE A 25 -6.58 -5.68 -4.13
N LEU A 26 -7.53 -6.55 -4.47
CA LEU A 26 -8.62 -6.20 -5.39
C LEU A 26 -9.55 -5.16 -4.79
N VAL A 27 -9.95 -5.31 -3.52
CA VAL A 27 -10.89 -4.38 -2.88
C VAL A 27 -10.26 -3.00 -2.70
N LEU A 28 -9.06 -2.92 -2.12
CA LEU A 28 -8.39 -1.64 -1.92
C LEU A 28 -7.96 -1.01 -3.25
N GLY A 29 -7.47 -1.82 -4.20
CA GLY A 29 -7.15 -1.35 -5.55
C GLY A 29 -8.37 -0.78 -6.26
N TRP A 30 -9.53 -1.42 -6.11
CA TRP A 30 -10.81 -0.90 -6.62
C TRP A 30 -11.18 0.44 -5.98
N PHE A 31 -11.05 0.56 -4.66
CA PHE A 31 -11.30 1.82 -3.96
C PHE A 31 -10.33 2.94 -4.39
N VAL A 32 -9.08 2.63 -4.70
CA VAL A 32 -8.17 3.61 -5.32
C VAL A 32 -8.73 4.06 -6.68
N MET A 33 -9.16 3.12 -7.53
CA MET A 33 -9.73 3.44 -8.84
C MET A 33 -11.05 4.23 -8.77
N LEU A 34 -11.84 4.07 -7.71
CA LEU A 34 -13.06 4.87 -7.46
C LEU A 34 -12.75 6.35 -7.20
N GLN A 35 -11.55 6.67 -6.68
CA GLN A 35 -11.11 8.05 -6.51
C GLN A 35 -10.71 8.65 -7.86
N GLU A 36 -9.87 7.92 -8.59
CA GLU A 36 -9.49 8.18 -9.98
C GLU A 36 -8.78 6.95 -10.54
N THR A 37 -9.10 6.51 -11.76
CA THR A 37 -8.42 5.35 -12.35
C THR A 37 -6.92 5.59 -12.55
N SER A 38 -6.51 6.83 -12.82
CA SER A 38 -5.10 7.21 -12.95
C SER A 38 -4.33 7.09 -11.62
N ASP A 39 -5.01 7.31 -10.48
CA ASP A 39 -4.42 7.21 -9.15
C ASP A 39 -3.90 5.80 -8.88
N PHE A 40 -4.57 4.76 -9.39
CA PHE A 40 -4.13 3.37 -9.22
C PHE A 40 -2.68 3.19 -9.67
N PHE A 41 -2.37 3.58 -10.91
CA PHE A 41 -1.02 3.42 -11.46
C PHE A 41 0.02 4.25 -10.70
N VAL A 42 -0.33 5.47 -10.29
CA VAL A 42 0.57 6.36 -9.54
C VAL A 42 0.86 5.80 -8.15
N VAL A 43 -0.18 5.40 -7.42
CA VAL A 43 -0.07 4.85 -6.06
C VAL A 43 0.68 3.53 -6.09
N THR A 44 0.37 2.62 -7.03
CA THR A 44 1.12 1.37 -7.22
C THR A 44 2.59 1.65 -7.46
N SER A 45 2.92 2.56 -8.39
CA SER A 45 4.32 2.86 -8.75
C SER A 45 5.11 3.45 -7.57
N ILE A 46 4.54 4.44 -6.87
CA ILE A 46 5.17 5.04 -5.70
C ILE A 46 5.35 3.99 -4.60
N THR A 47 4.35 3.15 -4.36
CA THR A 47 4.40 2.12 -3.33
C THR A 47 5.45 1.05 -3.64
N MET A 48 5.56 0.61 -4.90
CA MET A 48 6.62 -0.33 -5.32
C MET A 48 8.01 0.25 -5.06
N VAL A 49 8.24 1.50 -5.45
CA VAL A 49 9.54 2.15 -5.27
C VAL A 49 9.86 2.38 -3.80
N VAL A 50 8.96 3.02 -3.04
CA VAL A 50 9.20 3.35 -1.63
C VAL A 50 9.28 2.08 -0.78
N GLY A 51 8.34 1.15 -0.96
CA GLY A 51 8.33 -0.14 -0.27
C GLY A 51 9.55 -0.99 -0.60
N GLY A 52 9.88 -1.11 -1.88
CA GLY A 52 11.04 -1.87 -2.34
C GLY A 52 12.38 -1.29 -1.88
N LEU A 53 12.54 0.04 -1.90
CA LEU A 53 13.74 0.70 -1.35
C LEU A 53 13.84 0.52 0.17
N GLY A 54 12.71 0.65 0.87
CA GLY A 54 12.66 0.43 2.32
C GLY A 54 13.07 -0.98 2.72
N VAL A 55 12.57 -1.99 2.01
CA VAL A 55 12.99 -3.39 2.19
C VAL A 55 14.45 -3.59 1.81
N TRP A 56 14.91 -2.99 0.72
CA TRP A 56 16.30 -3.15 0.27
C TRP A 56 17.31 -2.58 1.27
N LEU A 57 16.98 -1.45 1.92
CA LEU A 57 17.85 -0.78 2.89
C LEU A 57 17.74 -1.36 4.31
N LEU A 58 16.53 -1.75 4.73
CA LEU A 58 16.21 -2.00 6.15
C LEU A 58 15.48 -3.34 6.38
N GLY A 59 15.31 -4.16 5.34
CA GLY A 59 14.66 -5.46 5.43
C GLY A 59 15.44 -6.44 6.31
N ALA A 60 14.72 -7.15 7.18
CA ALA A 60 15.34 -8.14 8.05
C ALA A 60 15.85 -9.36 7.24
N PRO A 61 17.07 -9.84 7.50
CA PRO A 61 17.56 -11.08 6.91
C PRO A 61 16.62 -12.25 7.29
N ASN A 62 16.43 -13.20 6.37
CA ASN A 62 15.54 -14.37 6.53
C ASN A 62 14.05 -14.04 6.72
N SER A 63 13.57 -12.93 6.17
CA SER A 63 12.12 -12.64 6.09
C SER A 63 11.58 -12.72 4.65
N VAL A 64 10.30 -13.04 4.53
CA VAL A 64 9.61 -13.16 3.23
C VAL A 64 9.25 -11.75 2.76
N HIS A 65 10.00 -11.26 1.75
CA HIS A 65 9.81 -9.94 1.15
C HIS A 65 8.98 -9.95 -0.14
N ILE A 66 8.39 -11.10 -0.47
CA ILE A 66 7.60 -11.31 -1.70
C ILE A 66 6.11 -11.23 -1.39
N GLY A 67 5.31 -10.79 -2.36
CA GLY A 67 3.85 -10.75 -2.28
C GLY A 67 3.28 -9.34 -2.47
N ALA A 68 2.01 -9.28 -2.84
CA ALA A 68 1.32 -8.01 -3.08
C ALA A 68 1.05 -7.19 -1.80
N SER A 69 1.47 -7.67 -0.63
CA SER A 69 1.19 -7.02 0.66
C SER A 69 1.78 -5.61 0.73
N VAL A 70 2.96 -5.37 0.17
CA VAL A 70 3.53 -4.02 0.07
C VAL A 70 2.58 -3.06 -0.65
N LEU A 71 1.93 -3.52 -1.74
CA LEU A 71 0.93 -2.75 -2.48
C LEU A 71 -0.34 -2.53 -1.66
N ILE A 72 -0.83 -3.57 -0.99
CA ILE A 72 -2.00 -3.49 -0.10
C ILE A 72 -1.80 -2.41 0.97
N PHE A 73 -0.62 -2.38 1.62
CA PHE A 73 -0.31 -1.37 2.61
C PHE A 73 -0.19 0.03 1.99
N GLY A 74 0.33 0.17 0.77
CA GLY A 74 0.30 1.45 0.07
C GLY A 74 -1.09 1.92 -0.31
N TYR A 75 -1.97 1.03 -0.77
CA TYR A 75 -3.37 1.39 -1.02
C TYR A 75 -4.08 1.78 0.27
N LEU A 76 -3.83 1.06 1.37
CA LEU A 76 -4.36 1.41 2.69
C LEU A 76 -3.89 2.80 3.14
N GLY A 77 -2.58 3.08 3.06
CA GLY A 77 -2.02 4.38 3.42
C GLY A 77 -2.55 5.51 2.55
N PHE A 78 -2.69 5.27 1.24
CA PHE A 78 -3.30 6.24 0.33
C PHE A 78 -4.75 6.51 0.71
N LEU A 79 -5.58 5.49 0.83
CA LEU A 79 -7.02 5.62 1.06
C LEU A 79 -7.34 6.25 2.43
N LEU A 80 -6.58 5.92 3.48
CA LEU A 80 -6.77 6.52 4.81
C LEU A 80 -6.44 8.02 4.84
N PHE A 81 -5.49 8.47 4.03
CA PHE A 81 -5.03 9.86 4.04
C PHE A 81 -5.55 10.69 2.86
N ARG A 82 -6.17 10.07 1.84
CA ARG A 82 -6.72 10.78 0.67
C ARG A 82 -7.76 11.81 1.10
N GLY A 83 -8.73 11.46 1.96
CA GLY A 83 -9.72 12.39 2.47
C GLY A 83 -9.11 13.59 3.22
N PHE A 84 -8.06 13.34 4.01
CA PHE A 84 -7.37 14.40 4.77
C PHE A 84 -6.66 15.41 3.87
N PHE A 85 -5.98 14.95 2.82
CA PHE A 85 -5.25 15.83 1.90
C PHE A 85 -6.16 16.49 0.85
N GLU A 86 -7.11 15.74 0.30
CA GLU A 86 -8.00 16.18 -0.77
C GLU A 86 -9.14 17.09 -0.27
N ARG A 87 -9.58 16.91 0.99
CA ARG A 87 -10.60 17.72 1.65
C ARG A 87 -11.97 17.75 0.94
N ASN A 88 -12.31 16.72 0.17
CA ASN A 88 -13.63 16.56 -0.42
C ASN A 88 -14.43 15.44 0.28
N LEU A 89 -15.77 15.56 0.27
CA LEU A 89 -16.67 14.64 0.97
C LEU A 89 -16.55 13.18 0.50
N PRO A 90 -16.52 12.86 -0.82
CA PRO A 90 -16.37 11.47 -1.27
C PRO A 90 -15.09 10.80 -0.75
N SER A 91 -13.97 11.52 -0.77
CA SER A 91 -12.69 10.99 -0.28
C SER A 91 -12.70 10.78 1.22
N ILE A 92 -13.29 11.70 1.99
CA ILE A 92 -13.42 11.56 3.45
C ILE A 92 -14.28 10.35 3.79
N PHE A 93 -15.43 10.18 3.12
CA PHE A 93 -16.30 9.03 3.33
C PHE A 93 -15.56 7.72 3.03
N LEU A 94 -14.85 7.66 1.90
CA LEU A 94 -14.08 6.47 1.54
C LEU A 94 -12.95 6.18 2.54
N SER A 95 -12.24 7.21 3.03
CA SER A 95 -11.23 7.06 4.09
C SER A 95 -11.81 6.46 5.36
N ILE A 96 -12.99 6.92 5.79
CA ILE A 96 -13.70 6.39 6.98
C ILE A 96 -14.11 4.93 6.75
N LEU A 97 -14.73 4.63 5.60
CA LEU A 97 -15.15 3.27 5.24
C LEU A 97 -13.98 2.30 5.23
N VAL A 98 -12.86 2.70 4.61
CA VAL A 98 -11.63 1.90 4.57
C VAL A 98 -11.04 1.75 5.96
N GLY A 99 -11.03 2.80 6.78
CA GLY A 99 -10.60 2.71 8.18
C GLY A 99 -11.42 1.72 8.99
N PHE A 100 -12.73 1.67 8.78
CA PHE A 100 -13.61 0.71 9.45
C PHE A 100 -13.37 -0.73 8.97
N LEU A 101 -13.30 -0.96 7.66
CA LEU A 101 -13.21 -2.31 7.08
C LEU A 101 -11.79 -2.90 7.14
N TYR A 102 -10.77 -2.07 6.96
CA TYR A 102 -9.38 -2.49 6.75
C TYR A 102 -8.38 -1.80 7.69
N GLY A 103 -8.80 -0.91 8.59
CA GLY A 103 -7.90 -0.21 9.52
C GLY A 103 -7.09 -1.17 10.41
N GLY A 104 -7.61 -2.36 10.71
CA GLY A 104 -6.88 -3.40 11.43
C GLY A 104 -5.58 -3.85 10.74
N LEU A 105 -5.47 -3.72 9.41
CA LEU A 105 -4.25 -4.05 8.68
C LEU A 105 -3.07 -3.16 9.10
N VAL A 106 -3.31 -1.94 9.59
CA VAL A 106 -2.23 -1.01 10.02
C VAL A 106 -1.32 -1.66 11.07
N TRP A 107 -1.83 -2.57 11.90
CA TRP A 107 -1.01 -3.29 12.89
C TRP A 107 0.06 -4.18 12.27
N GLY A 108 -0.07 -4.55 10.99
CA GLY A 108 0.94 -5.32 10.26
C GLY A 108 2.21 -4.54 9.91
N VAL A 109 2.28 -3.23 10.20
CA VAL A 109 3.53 -2.46 10.15
C VAL A 109 4.42 -2.69 11.37
N LEU A 110 3.94 -3.41 12.38
CA LEU A 110 4.71 -3.74 13.59
C LEU A 110 5.39 -5.10 13.46
N PRO A 111 6.54 -5.33 14.13
CA PRO A 111 7.26 -6.60 14.13
C PRO A 111 6.57 -7.66 15.00
N SER A 112 5.31 -7.98 14.73
CA SER A 112 4.48 -8.89 15.54
C SER A 112 4.49 -10.34 15.05
N GLN A 113 4.84 -10.58 13.78
CA GLN A 113 4.83 -11.92 13.18
C GLN A 113 6.24 -12.30 12.69
N PRO A 114 6.81 -13.40 13.19
CA PRO A 114 8.07 -13.94 12.67
C PRO A 114 7.98 -14.21 11.16
N HIS A 115 9.09 -13.97 10.45
CA HIS A 115 9.24 -14.20 9.00
C HIS A 115 8.41 -13.31 8.06
N VAL A 116 7.54 -12.44 8.58
CA VAL A 116 6.82 -11.43 7.79
C VAL A 116 7.64 -10.14 7.71
N SER A 117 7.77 -9.60 6.51
CA SER A 117 8.49 -8.35 6.25
C SER A 117 7.66 -7.11 6.65
N TRP A 118 7.56 -6.83 7.95
CA TRP A 118 6.86 -5.64 8.48
C TRP A 118 7.46 -4.33 7.94
N GLN A 119 8.76 -4.28 7.63
CA GLN A 119 9.37 -3.11 6.98
C GLN A 119 8.74 -2.85 5.61
N GLY A 120 8.47 -3.91 4.84
CA GLY A 120 7.76 -3.80 3.56
C GLY A 120 6.37 -3.21 3.72
N HIS A 121 5.64 -3.61 4.76
CA HIS A 121 4.34 -3.04 5.10
C HIS A 121 4.44 -1.57 5.50
N LEU A 122 5.40 -1.23 6.38
CA LEU A 122 5.63 0.13 6.83
C LEU A 122 5.98 1.07 5.67
N PHE A 123 6.97 0.69 4.85
CA PHE A 123 7.40 1.52 3.72
C PHE A 123 6.36 1.54 2.59
N GLY A 124 5.60 0.46 2.39
CA GLY A 124 4.44 0.47 1.51
C GLY A 124 3.41 1.51 1.97
N PHE A 125 3.03 1.47 3.26
CA PHE A 125 2.09 2.41 3.87
C PHE A 125 2.55 3.86 3.75
N ILE A 126 3.82 4.14 4.03
CA ILE A 126 4.43 5.47 3.83
C ILE A 126 4.35 5.89 2.37
N GLY A 127 4.64 4.98 1.42
CA GLY A 127 4.48 5.23 -0.02
C GLY A 127 3.06 5.66 -0.39
N GLY A 128 2.06 5.01 0.19
CA GLY A 128 0.65 5.39 0.06
C GLY A 128 0.34 6.81 0.55
N ILE A 129 0.81 7.16 1.75
CA ILE A 129 0.63 8.51 2.32
C ILE A 129 1.28 9.57 1.43
N LEU A 130 2.49 9.30 0.94
CA LEU A 130 3.20 10.19 0.01
C LEU A 130 2.41 10.38 -1.29
N ALA A 131 1.88 9.30 -1.86
CA ALA A 131 1.05 9.36 -3.05
C ALA A 131 -0.22 10.21 -2.82
N ALA A 132 -0.90 10.03 -1.68
CA ALA A 132 -2.10 10.81 -1.33
C ALA A 132 -1.81 12.32 -1.28
N ARG A 133 -0.69 12.70 -0.64
CA ARG A 133 -0.26 14.10 -0.56
C ARG A 133 0.10 14.69 -1.92
N LEU A 134 0.80 13.92 -2.77
CA LEU A 134 1.23 14.36 -4.10
C LEU A 134 0.05 14.56 -5.05
N LEU A 135 -0.88 13.61 -5.06
CA LEU A 135 -2.05 13.65 -5.94
C LEU A 135 -3.04 14.75 -5.53
N ALA A 136 -3.18 15.04 -4.24
CA ALA A 136 -4.00 16.18 -3.78
C ALA A 136 -3.45 17.54 -4.25
N ARG A 137 -2.12 17.69 -4.33
CA ARG A 137 -1.49 18.92 -4.85
C ARG A 137 -1.75 19.12 -6.33
N ARG A 138 -1.79 18.06 -7.14
CA ARG A 138 -2.05 18.14 -8.58
C ARG A 138 -3.44 18.70 -8.89
N LYS A 139 -4.45 18.27 -8.13
CA LYS A 139 -5.84 18.75 -8.30
C LYS A 139 -6.04 20.21 -7.90
N LEU A 140 -5.21 20.74 -7.00
CA LEU A 140 -5.23 22.18 -6.68
C LEU A 140 -4.56 23.04 -7.76
N SER A 141 -3.76 22.45 -8.65
CA SER A 141 -3.02 23.15 -9.70
C SER A 141 -3.64 23.04 -11.11
N SER A 142 -4.70 22.25 -11.26
CA SER A 142 -5.48 22.06 -12.50
C SER A 142 -6.76 22.85 -12.48
#